data_AF-A0A4P6B886-F1
#
_entry.id   AF-A0A4P6B886-F1
#
_cell.length_a   1.000
_cell.length_b   1.000
_cell.length_c   1.000
_cell.angle_alpha   90.00
_cell.angle_beta   90.00
_cell.angle_gamma   90.00
#
_symmetry.space_group_name_H-M   'P 1'
#
loop_
_entity.id
_entity.type
_entity.pdbx_description
1 polymer ?
#
loop_
_entity_poly.entity_id
_entity_poly.type
_entity_poly.pdbx_seq_one_letter_code
_entity_poly.pdbx_strand_id
1 'polypeptide(L)'
;MALSDVELTVNLYTEGDKLFDLLKAAVRDWQGGWGHERERAAYALELYQRCLQTMRAHLEEARAKAEGGFFTEQDRRILNRTEEKLAYWEKKLDEIRK
;
A
#
# COMPACT_ATOMS: atom_id res chain seq x y z
N MET A 1 -14.32 -13.10 24.88
CA MET A 1 -13.36 -12.16 24.29
C MET A 1 -14.12 -11.33 23.28
N ALA A 2 -14.19 -10.01 23.46
CA ALA A 2 -14.83 -9.14 22.49
C ALA A 2 -13.92 -9.05 21.25
N LEU A 3 -14.49 -9.08 20.06
CA LEU A 3 -13.75 -8.93 18.79
C LEU A 3 -13.01 -7.57 18.67
N SER A 4 -13.21 -6.67 19.63
CA SER A 4 -12.59 -5.34 19.71
C SER A 4 -11.08 -5.36 19.97
N ASP A 5 -10.52 -6.46 20.44
CA ASP A 5 -9.09 -6.56 20.82
C ASP A 5 -8.23 -7.25 19.73
N VAL A 6 -8.79 -7.52 18.55
CA VAL A 6 -8.06 -8.17 17.47
C VAL A 6 -7.33 -7.12 16.64
N GLU A 7 -6.01 -7.02 16.82
CA GLU A 7 -5.14 -6.23 15.95
C GLU A 7 -4.74 -7.05 14.73
N LEU A 8 -5.07 -6.56 13.54
CA LEU A 8 -4.67 -7.15 12.27
C LEU A 8 -3.63 -6.24 11.61
N THR A 9 -2.50 -6.81 11.26
CA THR A 9 -1.43 -6.10 10.55
C THR A 9 -1.19 -6.75 9.18
N VAL A 10 -0.85 -5.94 8.19
CA VAL A 10 -0.46 -6.41 6.86
C VAL A 10 0.96 -5.95 6.58
N ASN A 11 1.83 -6.89 6.22
CA ASN A 11 3.21 -6.56 5.85
C ASN A 11 3.24 -6.11 4.38
N LEU A 12 3.31 -4.80 4.13
CA LEU A 12 3.30 -4.26 2.77
C LEU A 12 4.51 -4.71 1.92
N TYR A 13 5.62 -5.13 2.52
CA TYR A 13 6.77 -5.64 1.78
C TYR A 13 6.50 -7.02 1.18
N THR A 14 5.97 -7.95 1.98
CA THR A 14 5.74 -9.35 1.59
C THR A 14 4.33 -9.61 1.04
N GLU A 15 3.33 -8.90 1.53
CA GLU A 15 1.90 -9.13 1.27
C GLU A 15 1.25 -7.99 0.49
N GLY A 16 1.94 -6.85 0.35
CA GLY A 16 1.39 -5.64 -0.26
C GLY A 16 0.79 -5.87 -1.64
N ASP A 17 1.44 -6.67 -2.50
CA ASP A 17 0.95 -6.91 -3.86
C ASP A 17 -0.46 -7.55 -3.86
N LYS A 18 -0.70 -8.53 -2.97
CA LYS A 18 -2.02 -9.16 -2.82
C LYS A 18 -3.04 -8.18 -2.28
N LEU A 19 -2.66 -7.37 -1.29
CA LEU A 19 -3.54 -6.35 -0.72
C LEU A 19 -3.94 -5.34 -1.81
N PHE A 20 -2.99 -4.81 -2.57
CA PHE A 20 -3.28 -3.85 -3.63
C PHE A 20 -4.13 -4.43 -4.75
N ASP A 21 -3.92 -5.70 -5.13
CA ASP A 21 -4.80 -6.38 -6.09
C ASP A 21 -6.25 -6.48 -5.57
N LEU A 22 -6.43 -6.86 -4.29
CA LEU A 22 -7.76 -6.92 -3.67
C LEU A 22 -8.43 -5.54 -3.60
N LEU A 23 -7.70 -4.52 -3.18
CA LEU A 23 -8.22 -3.15 -3.09
C LEU A 23 -8.59 -2.62 -4.48
N LYS A 24 -7.75 -2.88 -5.49
CA LYS A 24 -8.03 -2.51 -6.89
C LYS A 24 -9.28 -3.19 -7.43
N ALA A 25 -9.46 -4.49 -7.16
CA ALA A 25 -10.66 -5.22 -7.57
C ALA A 25 -11.90 -4.63 -6.88
N ALA A 26 -11.84 -4.42 -5.56
CA ALA A 26 -12.91 -3.81 -4.79
C ALA A 26 -13.33 -2.43 -5.32
N VAL A 27 -12.37 -1.56 -5.65
CA VAL A 27 -12.69 -0.24 -6.23
C VAL A 27 -13.39 -0.40 -7.57
N ARG A 28 -12.86 -1.23 -8.48
CA ARG A 28 -13.44 -1.42 -9.82
C ARG A 28 -14.86 -2.00 -9.80
N ASP A 29 -15.07 -3.00 -8.96
CA ASP A 29 -16.34 -3.74 -8.93
C ASP A 29 -17.45 -2.91 -8.29
N TRP A 30 -17.12 -2.09 -7.29
CA TRP A 30 -18.13 -1.39 -6.49
C TRP A 30 -18.38 0.07 -6.90
N GLN A 31 -17.50 0.68 -7.70
CA GLN A 31 -17.62 2.10 -8.09
C GLN A 31 -18.89 2.40 -8.91
N GLY A 32 -19.36 1.45 -9.72
CA GLY A 32 -20.62 1.56 -10.48
C GLY A 32 -21.86 1.12 -9.72
N GLY A 33 -21.70 0.60 -8.51
CA GLY A 33 -22.73 -0.09 -7.74
C GLY A 33 -23.74 0.81 -7.04
N TRP A 34 -24.51 0.20 -6.12
CA TRP A 34 -25.47 0.84 -5.23
C TRP A 34 -24.75 1.74 -4.20
N GLY A 35 -25.49 2.61 -3.51
CA GLY A 35 -24.89 3.63 -2.62
C GLY A 35 -23.86 3.06 -1.61
N HIS A 36 -24.18 1.95 -0.95
CA HIS A 36 -23.28 1.29 -0.01
C HIS A 36 -22.07 0.62 -0.67
N GLU A 37 -22.16 0.22 -1.94
CA GLU A 37 -21.02 -0.31 -2.70
C GLU A 37 -20.06 0.82 -3.04
N ARG A 38 -20.57 1.98 -3.46
CA ARG A 38 -19.74 3.17 -3.70
C ARG A 38 -19.00 3.63 -2.45
N GLU A 39 -19.64 3.56 -1.28
CA GLU A 39 -18.98 3.84 0.01
C GLU A 39 -17.84 2.84 0.28
N ARG A 40 -18.05 1.55 0.01
CA ARG A 40 -16.99 0.53 0.13
C ARG A 40 -15.85 0.76 -0.87
N ALA A 41 -16.16 1.18 -2.10
CA ALA A 41 -15.16 1.55 -3.10
C ALA A 41 -14.33 2.75 -2.64
N ALA A 42 -14.98 3.78 -2.08
CA ALA A 42 -14.30 4.94 -1.52
C ALA A 42 -13.37 4.55 -0.36
N TYR A 43 -13.83 3.68 0.54
CA TYR A 43 -13.03 3.16 1.64
C TYR A 43 -11.84 2.33 1.16
N ALA A 44 -12.04 1.44 0.17
CA ALA A 44 -10.95 0.67 -0.44
C ALA A 44 -9.91 1.58 -1.09
N LEU A 45 -10.36 2.65 -1.76
CA LEU A 45 -9.49 3.66 -2.36
C LEU A 45 -8.69 4.43 -1.31
N GLU A 46 -9.29 4.76 -0.17
CA GLU A 46 -8.60 5.40 0.95
C GLU A 46 -7.53 4.48 1.55
N LEU A 47 -7.85 3.21 1.80
CA LEU A 47 -6.89 2.21 2.28
C LEU A 47 -5.73 2.04 1.31
N TYR A 48 -6.00 2.00 0.01
CA TYR A 48 -4.97 1.92 -1.03
C TYR A 48 -3.98 3.09 -0.90
N GLN A 49 -4.50 4.32 -0.80
CA GLN A 49 -3.67 5.52 -0.67
C GLN A 49 -2.85 5.53 0.61
N ARG A 50 -3.44 5.11 1.74
CA ARG A 50 -2.71 4.97 3.02
C ARG A 50 -1.56 3.99 2.91
N CYS A 51 -1.75 2.84 2.27
CA CYS A 51 -0.67 1.86 2.07
C CYS A 51 0.50 2.45 1.26
N LEU A 52 0.20 3.18 0.17
CA LEU A 52 1.24 3.86 -0.61
C LEU A 52 1.99 4.91 0.23
N GLN A 53 1.26 5.69 1.04
CA GLN A 53 1.87 6.67 1.93
C GLN A 53 2.79 6.02 2.97
N THR A 54 2.36 4.90 3.57
CA THR A 54 3.18 4.13 4.51
C THR A 54 4.45 3.61 3.84
N MET A 55 4.37 3.07 2.62
CA MET A 55 5.55 2.64 1.87
C MET A 55 6.50 3.80 1.58
N ARG A 56 5.97 4.96 1.18
CA ARG A 56 6.78 6.16 0.91
C ARG A 56 7.49 6.65 2.17
N ALA A 57 6.78 6.76 3.29
CA ALA A 57 7.35 7.16 4.57
C ALA A 57 8.48 6.20 5.00
N HIS A 58 8.27 4.89 4.84
CA HIS A 58 9.29 3.90 5.15
C HIS A 58 10.55 4.05 4.28
N LEU A 59 10.39 4.31 2.98
CA LEU A 59 11.52 4.56 2.07
C LEU A 59 12.31 5.81 2.48
N GLU A 60 11.64 6.91 2.82
CA GLU A 60 12.30 8.13 3.26
C GLU A 60 13.06 7.94 4.58
N GLU A 61 12.46 7.25 5.55
CA GLU A 61 13.15 6.89 6.81
C GLU A 61 14.38 6.01 6.57
N ALA A 62 14.28 5.04 5.66
CA ALA A 62 15.38 4.15 5.36
C ALA A 62 16.51 4.86 4.60
N ARG A 63 16.19 5.80 3.71
CA ARG A 63 17.17 6.67 3.04
C ARG A 63 17.91 7.55 4.04
N ALA A 64 17.20 8.18 4.97
CA ALA A 64 17.82 8.98 6.04
C ALA A 64 18.75 8.13 6.93
N LYS A 65 18.39 6.87 7.22
CA LYS A 65 19.26 5.93 7.97
C LYS A 65 20.49 5.50 7.15
N ALA A 66 20.35 5.33 5.84
CA ALA A 66 21.46 5.00 4.96
C ALA A 66 22.54 6.10 4.96
N GLU A 67 22.11 7.36 4.94
CA GLU A 67 22.99 8.53 5.06
C GLU A 67 23.69 8.61 6.43
N GLY A 68 23.09 8.01 7.47
CA GLY A 68 23.62 7.93 8.83
C GLY A 68 24.70 6.86 9.09
N GLY A 69 25.07 6.04 8.10
CA GLY A 69 26.33 5.27 8.11
C GLY A 69 26.25 3.75 8.26
N PHE A 70 25.07 3.13 8.37
CA PHE A 70 24.92 1.68 8.26
C PHE A 70 23.95 1.33 7.12
N PHE A 71 24.52 0.93 5.98
CA PHE A 71 23.75 0.59 4.78
C PHE A 71 24.42 -0.57 4.05
N THR A 72 23.85 -1.76 4.21
CA THR A 72 24.37 -2.96 3.55
C THR A 72 23.84 -3.06 2.12
N GLU A 73 24.51 -3.88 1.31
CA GLU A 73 24.03 -4.19 -0.05
C GLU A 73 22.63 -4.87 -0.03
N GLN A 74 22.31 -5.58 1.05
CA GLN A 74 20.99 -6.18 1.24
C GLN A 74 19.92 -5.11 1.49
N ASP A 75 20.22 -4.10 2.31
CA ASP A 75 19.31 -2.97 2.56
C ASP A 75 19.02 -2.21 1.27
N ARG A 76 20.06 -1.98 0.46
CA ARG A 76 19.93 -1.36 -0.87
C ARG A 76 18.98 -2.12 -1.79
N ARG A 77 19.11 -3.45 -1.85
CA ARG A 77 18.22 -4.29 -2.67
C ARG A 77 16.77 -4.25 -2.19
N ILE A 78 16.56 -4.25 -0.87
CA ILE A 78 15.22 -4.15 -0.28
C ILE A 78 14.58 -2.81 -0.65
N LEU A 79 15.33 -1.71 -0.57
CA LEU A 79 14.82 -0.38 -0.93
C LEU A 79 14.51 -0.25 -2.41
N ASN A 80 15.42 -0.63 -3.29
CA ASN A 80 15.18 -0.58 -4.74
C ASN A 80 13.91 -1.37 -5.12
N ARG A 81 13.75 -2.58 -4.58
CA ARG A 81 12.54 -3.38 -4.81
C ARG A 81 11.27 -2.70 -4.28
N THR A 82 11.36 -2.05 -3.12
CA THR A 82 10.22 -1.35 -2.51
C THR A 82 9.85 -0.10 -3.31
N GLU A 83 10.84 0.61 -3.86
CA GLU A 83 10.64 1.74 -4.78
C GLU A 83 9.96 1.31 -6.09
N GLU A 84 10.42 0.22 -6.70
CA GLU A 84 9.79 -0.35 -7.90
C GLU A 84 8.32 -0.72 -7.65
N LYS A 85 8.05 -1.37 -6.51
CA LYS A 85 6.68 -1.71 -6.09
C LYS A 85 5.82 -0.46 -5.89
N LEU A 86 6.35 0.55 -5.19
CA LEU A 86 5.64 1.80 -4.94
C LEU A 86 5.27 2.47 -6.28
N ALA A 87 6.24 2.62 -7.18
CA ALA A 87 6.01 3.24 -8.49
C ALA A 87 4.99 2.46 -9.34
N TYR A 88 5.06 1.12 -9.31
CA TYR A 88 4.08 0.27 -9.99
C TYR A 88 2.65 0.52 -9.47
N TRP A 89 2.47 0.51 -8.14
CA TRP A 89 1.15 0.65 -7.53
C TRP A 89 0.61 2.08 -7.55
N GLU A 90 1.46 3.10 -7.55
CA GLU A 90 1.07 4.49 -7.83
C GLU A 90 0.51 4.62 -9.24
N LYS A 91 1.20 4.06 -10.24
CA LYS A 91 0.68 4.04 -11.62
C LYS A 91 -0.66 3.31 -11.71
N LYS A 92 -0.84 2.20 -10.98
CA LYS A 92 -2.13 1.49 -10.93
C LYS A 92 -3.23 2.29 -10.27
N LEU A 93 -2.93 3.10 -9.25
CA LEU A 93 -3.90 4.01 -8.67
C LEU A 93 -4.38 5.05 -9.69
N ASP A 94 -3.46 5.61 -10.48
CA ASP A 94 -3.81 6.58 -11.53
C ASP A 94 -4.66 5.95 -12.64
N GLU A 95 -4.45 4.68 -12.97
CA GLU A 95 -5.30 3.94 -13.90
C GLU A 95 -6.73 3.73 -13.36
N ILE A 96 -6.91 3.61 -12.04
CA ILE A 96 -8.21 3.37 -11.40
C ILE A 96 -9.01 4.67 -11.26
N ARG A 97 -8.32 5.80 -11.12
CA ARG A 97 -8.95 7.13 -10.96
C ARG A 97 -9.45 7.75 -12.28
N LYS A 98 -9.06 7.19 -13.43
CA LYS A 98 -9.51 7.62 -14.77
C LYS A 98 -10.81 6.92 -15.15
#